data_AF-A0AA35IDV2-F1
#
_entry.id   AF-A0AA35IDV2-F1
#
_cell.length_a   1.000
_cell.length_b   1.000
_cell.length_c   1.000
_cell.angle_alpha   90.00
_cell.angle_beta   90.00
_cell.angle_gamma   90.00
#
_symmetry.space_group_name_H-M   'P 1'
#
loop_
_entity.id
_entity.type
_entity.pdbx_description
1 polymer ?
#
loop_
_entity_poly.entity_id
_entity_poly.type
_entity_poly.pdbx_seq_one_letter_code
_entity_poly.pdbx_strand_id
1 'polypeptide(L)'
;MHKLLILSAFTTLAYAGGALADSCPNASDITQKPMGQGFAYTAPGGWSGDNPVADEGDIKSFKFTAVKLNTEVALCDFEGSGPMAGARLALREAKTPDQGDWKDGFCKSGSNNPQDCTFK
;
A
#
# COMPACT_ATOMS: atom_id res chain seq x y z
N MET A 1 -9.89 36.72 28.71
CA MET A 1 -10.39 36.27 27.39
C MET A 1 -9.39 35.29 26.81
N HIS A 2 -9.89 34.24 26.17
CA HIS A 2 -9.30 32.91 26.02
C HIS A 2 -7.92 32.84 25.34
N LYS A 3 -7.02 32.07 25.97
CA LYS A 3 -5.77 31.55 25.40
C LYS A 3 -6.10 30.51 24.32
N LEU A 4 -5.44 30.55 23.17
CA LEU A 4 -5.33 29.38 22.28
C LEU A 4 -3.86 29.19 21.89
N LEU A 5 -3.20 28.30 22.63
CA LEU A 5 -1.90 27.73 22.27
C LEU A 5 -2.16 26.69 21.17
N ILE A 6 -1.75 26.98 19.94
CA ILE A 6 -1.76 26.00 18.85
C ILE A 6 -0.55 25.09 19.08
N LEU A 7 -0.77 23.97 19.78
CA LEU A 7 0.21 22.88 19.84
C LEU A 7 0.23 22.20 18.47
N SER A 8 1.29 22.42 17.71
CA SER A 8 1.64 21.61 16.56
C SER A 8 1.98 20.19 17.03
N ALA A 9 1.00 19.29 16.97
CA ALA A 9 1.22 17.87 17.21
C ALA A 9 2.03 17.28 16.04
N PHE A 10 3.35 17.19 16.21
CA PHE A 10 4.18 16.25 15.46
C PHE A 10 3.80 14.84 15.91
N THR A 11 2.86 14.21 15.21
CA THR A 11 2.59 12.79 15.39
C THR A 11 3.78 12.02 14.82
N THR A 12 4.67 11.57 15.71
CA THR A 12 5.70 10.59 15.40
C THR A 12 5.03 9.37 14.79
N LEU A 13 5.35 9.03 13.54
CA LEU A 13 5.03 7.71 12.99
C LEU A 13 5.79 6.70 13.84
N ALA A 14 5.08 5.99 14.71
CA ALA A 14 5.60 4.82 15.38
C ALA A 14 5.92 3.78 14.30
N TYR A 15 7.19 3.65 13.95
CA TYR A 15 7.71 2.55 13.16
C TYR A 15 7.65 1.31 14.06
N ALA A 16 6.47 0.70 14.18
CA ALA A 16 6.33 -0.59 14.79
C ALA A 16 7.12 -1.57 13.91
N GLY A 17 8.21 -2.13 14.45
CA GLY A 17 8.95 -3.22 13.84
C GLY A 17 8.02 -4.42 13.69
N GLY A 18 7.34 -4.49 12.55
CA GLY A 18 6.51 -5.62 12.16
C GLY A 18 7.38 -6.76 11.66
N ALA A 19 6.87 -7.99 11.79
CA ALA A 19 7.38 -9.12 11.04
C ALA A 19 7.58 -8.71 9.56
N LEU A 20 8.65 -9.22 8.93
CA LEU A 20 8.90 -8.99 7.52
C LEU A 20 7.63 -9.40 6.74
N ALA A 21 7.07 -8.47 5.96
CA ALA A 21 5.90 -8.78 5.15
C ALA A 21 6.28 -9.91 4.18
N ASP A 22 5.50 -10.98 4.19
CA ASP A 22 5.62 -12.16 3.33
C ASP A 22 4.65 -12.11 2.14
N SER A 23 3.77 -11.11 2.11
CA SER A 23 2.87 -10.80 0.99
C SER A 23 2.57 -9.31 0.90
N CYS A 24 1.89 -8.90 -0.17
CA CYS A 24 1.22 -7.61 -0.22
C CYS A 24 0.14 -7.51 0.87
N PRO A 25 -0.24 -6.30 1.33
CA PRO A 25 -1.31 -6.13 2.30
C PRO A 25 -2.66 -6.47 1.66
N ASN A 26 -3.66 -6.85 2.48
CA ASN A 26 -5.03 -6.91 1.98
C ASN A 26 -5.53 -5.49 1.68
N ALA A 27 -6.38 -5.35 0.67
CA ALA A 27 -6.98 -4.05 0.35
C ALA A 27 -7.77 -3.46 1.53
N SER A 28 -8.38 -4.31 2.36
CA SER A 28 -9.09 -3.90 3.59
C SER A 28 -8.19 -3.29 4.67
N ASP A 29 -6.88 -3.57 4.62
CA ASP A 29 -5.91 -3.09 5.60
C ASP A 29 -5.28 -1.74 5.17
N ILE A 30 -5.61 -1.28 3.96
CA ILE A 30 -5.14 0.01 3.43
C ILE A 30 -5.97 1.12 4.08
N THR A 31 -5.27 2.10 4.62
CA THR A 31 -5.84 3.34 5.13
C THR A 31 -5.42 4.51 4.24
N GLN A 32 -6.26 5.53 4.11
CA GLN A 32 -5.94 6.74 3.34
C GLN A 32 -5.93 8.01 4.20
N LYS A 33 -5.16 9.01 3.73
CA LYS A 33 -5.12 10.36 4.29
C LYS A 33 -5.11 11.41 3.17
N PRO A 34 -5.89 12.50 3.26
CA PRO A 34 -5.82 13.59 2.30
C PRO A 34 -4.41 14.23 2.24
N MET A 35 -3.95 14.58 1.03
CA MET A 35 -2.64 15.22 0.82
C MET A 35 -2.71 16.57 0.07
N GLY A 36 -3.88 17.23 0.10
CA GLY A 36 -4.15 18.48 -0.63
C GLY A 36 -4.85 18.22 -1.96
N GLN A 37 -4.29 17.33 -2.79
CA GLN A 37 -4.97 16.73 -3.94
C GLN A 37 -4.85 15.21 -3.86
N GLY A 38 -5.96 14.49 -3.98
CA GLY A 38 -5.98 13.04 -3.82
C GLY A 38 -5.56 12.57 -2.43
N PHE A 39 -4.99 11.38 -2.36
CA PHE A 39 -4.80 10.65 -1.11
C PHE A 39 -3.45 9.94 -1.04
N ALA A 40 -2.85 9.96 0.16
CA ALA A 40 -1.78 9.07 0.55
C ALA A 40 -2.38 7.79 1.13
N TYR A 41 -1.73 6.66 0.89
CA TYR A 41 -2.12 5.34 1.39
C TYR A 41 -1.02 4.75 2.26
N THR A 42 -1.42 4.04 3.31
CA THR A 42 -0.53 3.24 4.16
C THR A 42 -1.19 1.92 4.53
N ALA A 43 -0.38 0.89 4.78
CA ALA A 43 -0.85 -0.37 5.34
C ALA A 43 0.19 -0.96 6.33
N PRO A 44 -0.20 -1.92 7.19
CA PRO A 44 0.70 -2.55 8.17
C PRO A 44 1.95 -3.15 7.52
N GLY A 45 3.11 -3.06 8.17
CA GLY A 45 4.38 -3.57 7.62
C GLY A 45 5.19 -2.54 6.84
N GLY A 46 4.78 -1.26 6.86
CA GLY A 46 5.55 -0.16 6.26
C GLY A 46 5.21 0.14 4.80
N TRP A 47 4.13 -0.43 4.28
CA TRP A 47 3.65 -0.13 2.95
C TRP A 47 3.14 1.31 2.86
N SER A 48 3.52 2.00 1.79
CA SER A 48 3.06 3.36 1.52
C SER A 48 2.94 3.65 0.03
N GLY A 49 2.04 4.54 -0.34
CA GLY A 49 1.86 4.99 -1.71
C GLY A 49 0.95 6.21 -1.76
N ASP A 50 0.64 6.68 -2.95
CA ASP A 50 -0.27 7.80 -3.14
C ASP A 50 -0.97 7.74 -4.50
N ASN A 51 -2.09 8.45 -4.58
CA ASN A 51 -2.77 8.76 -5.83
C ASN A 51 -3.27 10.21 -5.75
N PRO A 52 -2.64 11.16 -6.47
CA PRO A 52 -2.94 12.59 -6.38
C PRO A 52 -4.29 12.98 -7.01
N VAL A 53 -4.97 12.03 -7.63
CA VAL A 53 -6.21 12.23 -8.39
C VAL A 53 -7.33 11.27 -7.97
N ALA A 54 -7.13 10.50 -6.89
CA ALA A 54 -8.16 9.64 -6.32
C ALA A 54 -9.22 10.44 -5.55
N ASP A 55 -10.45 9.92 -5.56
CA ASP A 55 -11.54 10.40 -4.73
C ASP A 55 -11.62 9.60 -3.41
N GLU A 56 -12.25 10.18 -2.39
CA GLU A 56 -12.31 9.59 -1.05
C GLU A 56 -12.96 8.19 -1.03
N GLY A 57 -13.88 7.93 -1.96
CA GLY A 57 -14.59 6.66 -2.07
C GLY A 57 -13.82 5.54 -2.77
N ASP A 58 -12.77 5.86 -3.53
CA ASP A 58 -12.12 4.92 -4.44
C ASP A 58 -11.50 3.72 -3.73
N ILE A 59 -10.93 3.95 -2.54
CA ILE A 59 -10.30 2.92 -1.71
C ILE A 59 -11.23 1.74 -1.40
N LYS A 60 -12.55 1.95 -1.34
CA LYS A 60 -13.53 0.89 -1.07
C LYS A 60 -13.65 -0.12 -2.21
N SER A 61 -13.15 0.24 -3.39
CA SER A 61 -13.18 -0.60 -4.58
C SER A 61 -11.86 -1.32 -4.86
N PHE A 62 -10.83 -1.06 -4.07
CA PHE A 62 -9.48 -1.58 -4.32
C PHE A 62 -9.44 -3.10 -4.30
N LYS A 63 -8.82 -3.66 -5.32
CA LYS A 63 -8.53 -5.09 -5.46
C LYS A 63 -7.06 -5.25 -5.75
N PHE A 64 -6.40 -6.13 -5.00
CA PHE A 64 -5.04 -6.52 -5.33
C PHE A 64 -5.00 -7.15 -6.72
N THR A 65 -4.07 -6.75 -7.57
CA THR A 65 -3.95 -7.31 -8.91
C THR A 65 -2.60 -7.96 -9.15
N ALA A 66 -1.52 -7.34 -8.69
CA ALA A 66 -0.18 -7.84 -8.93
C ALA A 66 0.84 -7.31 -7.93
N VAL A 67 1.97 -8.00 -7.88
CA VAL A 67 3.18 -7.55 -7.20
C VAL A 67 4.35 -7.56 -8.16
N LYS A 68 5.19 -6.54 -8.05
CA LYS A 68 6.50 -6.47 -8.71
C LYS A 68 7.59 -6.30 -7.66
N LEU A 69 8.53 -7.24 -7.66
CA LEU A 69 9.76 -7.16 -6.89
C LEU A 69 10.87 -6.56 -7.74
N ASN A 70 11.65 -5.70 -7.12
CA ASN A 70 12.91 -5.18 -7.62
C ASN A 70 13.97 -5.32 -6.53
N THR A 71 15.24 -5.02 -6.85
CA THR A 71 16.39 -5.24 -5.96
C THR A 71 16.26 -4.61 -4.56
N GLU A 72 15.44 -3.59 -4.39
CA GLU A 72 15.31 -2.83 -3.13
C GLU A 72 13.86 -2.51 -2.74
N VAL A 73 12.88 -2.98 -3.52
CA VAL A 73 11.48 -2.59 -3.31
C VAL A 73 10.52 -3.68 -3.78
N ALA A 74 9.49 -3.92 -2.98
CA ALA A 74 8.28 -4.62 -3.40
C ALA A 74 7.19 -3.59 -3.72
N LEU A 75 6.50 -3.76 -4.85
CA LEU A 75 5.45 -2.86 -5.33
C LEU A 75 4.16 -3.66 -5.51
N CYS A 76 3.14 -3.36 -4.73
CA CYS A 76 1.83 -4.00 -4.77
C CYS A 76 0.84 -3.09 -5.50
N ASP A 77 0.23 -3.63 -6.54
CA ASP A 77 -0.75 -2.94 -7.36
C ASP A 77 -2.17 -3.25 -6.91
N PHE A 78 -2.96 -2.19 -6.77
CA PHE A 78 -4.39 -2.25 -6.46
C PHE A 78 -5.15 -1.45 -7.51
N GLU A 79 -6.12 -2.09 -8.16
CA GLU A 79 -7.04 -1.44 -9.09
C GLU A 79 -8.37 -1.16 -8.40
N GLY A 80 -8.93 0.02 -8.62
CA GLY A 80 -10.30 0.38 -8.22
C GLY A 80 -11.27 0.28 -9.41
N SER A 81 -12.55 0.52 -9.14
CA SER A 81 -13.60 0.43 -10.18
C SER A 81 -13.62 1.60 -11.16
N GLY A 82 -13.03 2.74 -10.79
CA GLY A 82 -12.96 3.94 -11.61
C GLY A 82 -11.66 4.06 -12.42
N PRO A 83 -11.63 4.86 -13.50
CA PRO A 83 -10.45 5.02 -14.35
C PRO A 83 -9.25 5.67 -13.63
N MET A 84 -9.51 6.42 -12.56
CA MET A 84 -8.50 7.07 -11.73
C MET A 84 -8.35 6.37 -10.37
N ALA A 85 -9.14 5.32 -10.13
CA ALA A 85 -9.20 4.61 -8.87
C ALA A 85 -8.14 3.50 -8.85
N GLY A 86 -7.20 3.61 -7.93
CA GLY A 86 -6.15 2.60 -7.75
C GLY A 86 -5.00 3.16 -6.95
N ALA A 87 -4.10 2.29 -6.53
CA ALA A 87 -2.89 2.67 -5.84
C ALA A 87 -1.79 1.65 -6.08
N ARG A 88 -0.55 2.11 -6.07
CA ARG A 88 0.64 1.27 -5.93
C ARG A 88 1.24 1.51 -4.57
N LEU A 89 1.29 0.48 -3.74
CA LEU A 89 1.93 0.53 -2.42
C LEU A 89 3.35 -0.03 -2.54
N ALA A 90 4.32 0.69 -1.99
CA ALA A 90 5.72 0.30 -1.96
C ALA A 90 6.16 -0.09 -0.54
N LEU A 91 6.91 -1.18 -0.45
CA LEU A 91 7.73 -1.54 0.71
C LEU A 91 9.19 -1.47 0.28
N ARG A 92 9.96 -0.56 0.90
CA ARG A 92 11.38 -0.32 0.57
C ARG A 92 12.27 -1.35 1.26
N GLU A 93 12.16 -2.58 0.78
CA GLU A 93 12.95 -3.71 1.22
C GLU A 93 13.20 -4.64 0.04
N ALA A 94 14.39 -5.24 -0.01
CA ALA A 94 14.69 -6.31 -0.96
C ALA A 94 13.87 -7.55 -0.59
N LYS A 95 13.12 -8.09 -1.55
CA LYS A 95 12.34 -9.30 -1.41
C LYS A 95 12.65 -10.28 -2.52
N THR A 96 12.47 -11.56 -2.23
CA THR A 96 12.63 -12.64 -3.21
C THR A 96 11.32 -13.39 -3.40
N PRO A 97 10.97 -13.76 -4.65
CA PRO A 97 9.81 -14.60 -4.91
C PRO A 97 9.78 -15.85 -4.02
N ASP A 98 8.58 -16.23 -3.56
CA ASP A 98 8.37 -17.47 -2.82
C ASP A 98 7.31 -18.37 -3.48
N GLN A 99 6.01 -18.14 -3.25
CA GLN A 99 4.92 -18.89 -3.87
C GLN A 99 4.12 -18.02 -4.83
N GLY A 100 3.57 -18.64 -5.88
CA GLY A 100 2.79 -17.97 -6.92
C GLY A 100 3.41 -18.10 -8.31
N ASP A 101 2.67 -17.63 -9.32
CA ASP A 101 3.07 -17.67 -10.73
C ASP A 101 4.07 -16.54 -11.07
N TRP A 102 5.23 -16.57 -10.41
CA TRP A 102 6.28 -15.57 -10.59
C TRP A 102 6.98 -15.69 -11.94
N LYS A 103 7.12 -14.55 -12.63
CA LYS A 103 7.91 -14.41 -13.84
C LYS A 103 8.69 -13.09 -13.80
N ASP A 104 10.02 -13.17 -13.85
CA ASP A 104 10.91 -11.99 -13.86
C ASP A 104 10.62 -10.99 -12.72
N GLY A 105 10.36 -11.51 -11.52
CA GLY A 105 10.03 -10.70 -10.33
C GLY A 105 8.62 -10.11 -10.34
N PHE A 106 7.74 -10.54 -11.25
CA PHE A 106 6.34 -10.12 -11.31
C PHE A 106 5.42 -11.31 -11.04
N CYS A 107 4.39 -11.12 -10.23
CA CYS A 107 3.33 -12.09 -10.00
C CYS A 107 1.97 -11.41 -10.06
N LYS A 108 1.02 -11.99 -10.80
CA LYS A 108 -0.35 -11.49 -10.92
C LYS A 108 -1.29 -12.44 -10.18
N SER A 109 -2.16 -11.90 -9.33
CA SER A 109 -3.19 -12.70 -8.67
C SER A 109 -4.37 -12.95 -9.60
N GLY A 110 -4.81 -14.21 -9.67
CA GLY A 110 -6.04 -14.58 -10.36
C GLY A 110 -7.29 -14.39 -9.49
N SER A 111 -7.15 -14.33 -8.17
CA SER A 111 -8.26 -14.25 -7.21
C SER A 111 -8.41 -12.89 -6.52
N ASN A 112 -7.54 -11.94 -6.84
CA ASN A 112 -7.35 -10.67 -6.12
C ASN A 112 -6.92 -10.86 -4.65
N ASN A 113 -6.27 -11.98 -4.34
CA ASN A 113 -5.73 -12.29 -3.02
C ASN A 113 -4.20 -12.12 -3.03
N PRO A 114 -3.64 -11.27 -2.16
CA PRO A 114 -2.19 -11.15 -1.97
C PRO A 114 -1.47 -12.46 -1.69
N GLN A 115 -2.16 -13.43 -1.08
CA GLN A 115 -1.59 -14.75 -0.77
C GLN A 115 -1.35 -15.62 -2.01
N ASP A 116 -1.84 -15.23 -3.18
CA ASP A 116 -1.50 -15.88 -4.45
C ASP A 116 -0.04 -15.59 -4.87
N CYS A 117 0.59 -14.57 -4.28
CA CYS A 117 1.91 -14.06 -4.65
C CYS A 117 2.75 -13.72 -3.41
N THR A 118 3.30 -14.73 -2.74
CA THR A 118 4.13 -14.55 -1.53
C THR A 118 5.61 -14.35 -1.86
N PHE A 119 6.34 -13.73 -0.93
CA PHE A 119 7.76 -13.42 -1.01
C PHE A 119 8.43 -13.46 0.37
N LYS A 120 9.76 -13.39 0.40
CA LYS A 120 10.57 -13.35 1.63
C LYS A 120 11.66 -12.28 1.55
#